data_AF-A0A9D4R161-F1
#
_entry.id   AF-A0A9D4R161-F1
#
_cell.length_a   1.000
_cell.length_b   1.000
_cell.length_c   1.000
_cell.angle_alpha   90.00
_cell.angle_beta   90.00
_cell.angle_gamma   90.00
#
_symmetry.space_group_name_H-M   'P 1'
#
loop_
_entity.id
_entity.type
_entity.pdbx_description
1 polymer ?
#
loop_
_entity_poly.entity_id
_entity_poly.type
_entity_poly.pdbx_seq_one_letter_code
_entity_poly.pdbx_strand_id
1 'polypeptide(L)' 'MEFIRSQRGAAKLCYEGFTYTKKKNTKSTIRWECSQRRSENCKGTVTSDNPVS' A
#
# COMPACT_ATOMS: atom_id res chain seq x y z
N MET A 1 3.32 11.00 -2.66
CA MET A 1 3.27 9.65 -2.06
C MET A 1 3.10 9.82 -0.56
N GLU A 2 2.01 9.34 0.02
CA GLU A 2 1.69 9.55 1.43
C GLU A 2 1.34 8.24 2.13
N PHE A 3 1.88 8.02 3.34
CA PHE A 3 1.60 6.84 4.15
C PHE A 3 0.54 7.16 5.20
N ILE A 4 -0.62 6.54 5.07
CA ILE A 4 -1.75 6.72 5.97
C ILE A 4 -1.80 5.54 6.93
N ARG A 5 -1.65 5.79 8.23
CA ARG A 5 -1.88 4.79 9.28
C ARG A 5 -3.31 4.94 9.78
N SER A 6 -4.13 3.92 9.58
CA SER A 6 -5.46 3.86 10.19
C SER A 6 -5.33 3.68 11.71
N GLN A 7 -6.32 4.16 12.47
CA GLN A 7 -6.36 4.05 13.93
C GLN A 7 -6.27 2.58 14.44
N ARG A 8 -6.68 1.62 13.61
CA ARG A 8 -6.57 0.17 13.85
C ARG A 8 -5.23 -0.45 13.42
N GLY A 9 -4.21 0.35 13.09
CA GLY A 9 -2.87 -0.11 12.70
C GLY A 9 -2.71 -0.52 11.23
N ALA A 10 -3.77 -0.46 10.42
CA ALA A 10 -3.68 -0.77 8.99
C ALA A 10 -2.94 0.35 8.24
N ALA A 11 -1.85 -0.02 7.54
CA ALA A 11 -1.11 0.89 6.69
C ALA A 11 -1.73 0.97 5.28
N LYS A 12 -1.94 2.19 4.81
CA LYS A 12 -2.36 2.52 3.45
C LYS A 12 -1.35 3.47 2.81
N LEU A 13 -1.31 3.45 1.49
CA LEU A 13 -0.44 4.28 0.69
C LEU A 13 -1.32 5.08 -0.29
N CYS A 14 -1.22 6.40 -0.28
CA CYS A 14 -1.81 7.25 -1.30
C CYS A 14 -0.74 7.61 -2.34
N TYR A 15 -1.00 7.26 -3.60
CA TYR A 15 -0.10 7.50 -4.72
C TYR A 15 -0.91 7.84 -5.97
N GLU A 16 -0.61 8.97 -6.62
CA GLU A 16 -1.30 9.44 -7.84
C GLU A 16 -2.84 9.53 -7.68
N GLY A 17 -3.32 9.88 -6.49
CA GLY A 17 -4.77 9.94 -6.19
C GLY A 17 -5.43 8.58 -5.94
N PHE A 18 -4.69 7.48 -6.05
CA PHE A 18 -5.17 6.13 -5.72
C PHE A 18 -4.70 5.70 -4.34
N THR A 19 -5.54 4.92 -3.65
CA THR A 19 -5.20 4.32 -2.36
C THR A 19 -4.81 2.86 -2.54
N TYR A 20 -3.74 2.46 -1.87
CA TYR A 20 -3.22 1.11 -1.86
C TYR A 20 -3.13 0.59 -0.44
N THR A 21 -3.40 -0.68 -0.23
CA THR A 21 -3.31 -1.38 1.05
C THR A 21 -2.06 -2.25 1.09
N LYS A 22 -1.39 -2.30 2.26
CA LYS A 22 -0.20 -3.12 2.46
C LYS A 22 -0.54 -4.60 2.26
N LYS A 23 0.14 -5.24 1.31
CA LYS A 23 -0.07 -6.66 0.98
C LYS A 23 1.03 -7.55 1.52
N LYS A 24 2.29 -7.17 1.29
CA LYS A 24 3.46 -7.94 1.76
C LYS A 24 4.53 -6.97 2.25
N ASN A 25 5.12 -7.28 3.38
CA ASN A 25 6.31 -6.60 3.87
C ASN A 25 7.52 -7.51 3.69
N THR A 26 8.61 -7.00 3.14
CA THR A 26 9.90 -7.70 3.09
C THR A 26 10.96 -6.84 3.75
N LYS A 27 12.16 -7.39 3.97
CA LYS A 27 13.27 -6.63 4.55
C LYS A 27 13.74 -5.46 3.71
N SER A 28 13.38 -5.33 2.44
CA SER A 28 13.85 -4.18 1.63
C SER A 28 12.71 -3.43 0.97
N THR A 29 11.55 -4.07 0.82
CA THR A 29 10.43 -3.47 0.10
C THR A 29 9.08 -3.81 0.72
N ILE A 30 8.12 -2.90 0.55
CA ILE A 30 6.72 -3.11 0.87
C ILE A 30 5.93 -3.19 -0.43
N ARG A 31 5.19 -4.27 -0.61
CA ARG A 31 4.25 -4.42 -1.71
C ARG A 31 2.87 -3.96 -1.30
N TRP A 32 2.29 -3.08 -2.09
CA TRP A 32 0.98 -2.48 -1.93
C TRP A 32 0.06 -2.92 -3.06
N GLU A 33 -1.19 -3.24 -2.74
CA GLU A 33 -2.23 -3.53 -3.74
C GLU A 33 -3.30 -2.45 -3.73
N CYS A 34 -3.83 -2.11 -4.90
CA CYS A 34 -4.92 -1.14 -5.03
C CYS A 34 -6.09 -1.52 -4.12
N SER A 35 -6.60 -0.56 -3.32
CA SER A 35 -7.70 -0.83 -2.39
C SER A 35 -8.98 -1.23 -3.12
N GLN A 36 -9.12 -0.80 -4.37
CA GLN A 36 -10.24 -1.14 -5.26
C GLN A 36 -10.05 -2.48 -5.99
N ARG A 37 -9.05 -3.30 -5.64
CA ARG A 37 -8.83 -4.60 -6.31
C ARG A 37 -10.02 -5.54 -6.20
N ARG A 38 -10.75 -5.52 -5.08
CA ARG A 38 -11.94 -6.36 -4.89
C ARG A 38 -13.21 -5.76 -5.52
N SER A 39 -13.36 -4.44 -5.47
CA SER A 39 -14.54 -3.76 -5.99
C SER A 39 -14.48 -3.55 -7.51
N GLU A 40 -13.37 -3.02 -8.02
CA GLU A 40 -13.20 -2.61 -9.42
C GLU A 40 -12.26 -3.52 -10.21
N ASN A 41 -11.86 -4.67 -9.63
CA ASN A 41 -10.83 -5.54 -10.20
C ASN A 41 -9.51 -4.82 -10.53
N CYS A 42 -9.21 -3.74 -9.80
CA CYS A 42 -8.02 -2.90 -9.99
C CYS A 42 -6.74 -3.73 -9.85
N LYS A 43 -5.99 -3.87 -10.95
CA LYS A 43 -4.72 -4.63 -10.98
C LYS A 43 -3.51 -3.82 -10.53
N GLY A 44 -3.70 -2.55 -10.19
CA GLY A 44 -2.63 -1.65 -9.74
C GLY A 44 -1.89 -2.19 -8.52
N THR A 45 -0.56 -2.19 -8.59
CA THR A 45 0.33 -2.55 -7.49
C THR A 45 1.47 -1.57 -7.42
N VAL A 46 1.86 -1.21 -6.20
CA VAL A 46 2.99 -0.31 -5.95
C VAL A 46 3.98 -1.02 -5.06
N THR A 47 5.27 -0.83 -5.31
CA THR A 47 6.34 -1.30 -4.42
C THR A 47 7.05 -0.07 -3.89
N SER A 48 7.12 0.06 -2.57
CA SER A 48 7.94 1.08 -1.93
C SER A 48 9.17 0.44 -1.30
N ASP A 49 10.21 1.22 -1.08
CA ASP A 49 11.25 0.84 -0.14
C ASP A 49 10.63 0.58 1.24
N ASN A 50 11.13 -0.44 1.95
CA ASN A 50 10.77 -0.67 3.34
C ASN A 50 11.88 -0.01 4.18
N PRO A 51 11.60 1.11 4.87
CA PRO A 51 12.53 1.65 5.83
C PRO A 51 12.55 0.72 7.05
N VAL A 52 13.20 -0.43 6.91
CA VAL A 52 13.78 -1.15 8.05
C VAL A 52 14.89 -0.25 8.56
N SER A 53 14.67 0.28 9.76
CA SER A 53 15.77 0.62 10.65
C SER A 53 16.37 -0.67 11.21
#